data_AF-A0A3B9J744-F1
#
_entry.id   AF-A0A3B9J744-F1
#
_cell.length_a   1.000
_cell.length_b   1.000
_cell.length_c   1.000
_cell.angle_alpha   90.00
_cell.angle_beta   90.00
_cell.angle_gamma   90.00
#
_symmetry.space_group_name_H-M   'P 1'
#
loop_
_entity.id
_entity.type
_entity.pdbx_description
1 polymer ?
#
loop_
_entity_poly.entity_id
_entity_poly.type
_entity_poly.pdbx_seq_one_letter_code
_entity_poly.pdbx_strand_id
1 'polypeptide(L)'
;MQFEYSPFIVPLVFSGLVSILIAIYAWMRRSNQSAIALAVLALVIAEWCIGYALEIAAVDLAGKYFWGQLQYIGIATVPLFWLIFTYNYANPGKRMSHRWMLALGVLPLTTFLLVMTTEWHGLIWGEVTITRSANLA
;
A
#
# COMPACT_ATOMS: atom_id res chain seq x y z
N MET A 1 -19.47 -14.69 -2.51
CA MET A 1 -18.99 -13.40 -1.97
C MET A 1 -20.20 -12.63 -1.47
N GLN A 2 -20.47 -12.68 -0.17
CA GLN A 2 -21.41 -11.76 0.47
C GLN A 2 -20.59 -10.52 0.89
N PHE A 3 -21.15 -9.32 0.77
CA PHE A 3 -20.46 -8.06 1.07
C PHE A 3 -21.17 -7.39 2.25
N GLU A 4 -20.49 -7.16 3.37
CA GLU A 4 -21.03 -6.35 4.48
C GLU A 4 -20.62 -4.87 4.27
N TYR A 5 -21.61 -3.97 4.26
CA TYR A 5 -21.38 -2.55 4.02
C TYR A 5 -20.83 -1.88 5.29
N SER A 6 -19.55 -1.52 5.27
CA SER A 6 -18.90 -0.77 6.34
C SER A 6 -18.79 0.71 5.97
N PRO A 7 -19.12 1.66 6.87
CA PRO A 7 -18.98 3.10 6.63
C PRO A 7 -17.57 3.54 6.16
N PHE A 8 -16.54 2.74 6.45
CA PHE A 8 -15.15 3.01 6.08
C PHE A 8 -14.82 2.75 4.60
N ILE A 9 -15.65 2.01 3.86
CA ILE A 9 -15.39 1.67 2.45
C ILE A 9 -15.40 2.94 1.58
N VAL A 10 -16.38 3.83 1.80
CA VAL A 10 -16.55 5.06 1.01
C VAL A 10 -15.32 5.97 1.06
N PRO A 11 -14.78 6.37 2.23
CA PRO A 11 -13.59 7.19 2.28
C PRO A 11 -12.36 6.48 1.70
N LEU A 12 -12.23 5.16 1.85
CA LEU A 12 -11.11 4.41 1.26
C LEU A 12 -11.14 4.40 -0.25
N VAL A 13 -12.29 4.12 -0.86
CA VAL A 13 -12.44 4.17 -2.32
C VAL A 13 -12.20 5.58 -2.83
N PHE A 14 -12.73 6.60 -2.15
CA PHE A 14 -12.50 7.99 -2.51
C PHE A 14 -11.01 8.36 -2.45
N SER A 15 -10.31 8.00 -1.37
CA SER A 15 -8.86 8.20 -1.24
C SER A 15 -8.10 7.49 -2.36
N GLY A 16 -8.44 6.23 -2.66
CA GLY A 16 -7.84 5.48 -3.77
C GLY A 16 -8.03 6.16 -5.12
N LEU A 17 -9.23 6.65 -5.41
CA LEU A 17 -9.53 7.41 -6.64
C LEU A 17 -8.72 8.70 -6.72
N VAL A 18 -8.66 9.48 -5.64
CA VAL A 18 -7.84 10.71 -5.58
C VAL A 18 -6.37 10.38 -5.82
N SER A 19 -5.85 9.32 -5.21
CA SER A 19 -4.47 8.86 -5.41
C SER A 19 -4.22 8.43 -6.85
N ILE A 20 -5.15 7.76 -7.53
CA ILE A 20 -5.04 7.44 -8.96
C ILE A 20 -4.99 8.73 -9.79
N LEU A 21 -5.85 9.71 -9.52
CA LEU A 21 -5.85 10.99 -10.24
C LEU A 21 -4.52 11.73 -10.05
N ILE A 22 -3.97 11.74 -8.84
CA ILE A 22 -2.63 12.29 -8.55
C ILE A 22 -1.56 11.54 -9.35
N ALA A 23 -1.62 10.21 -9.38
CA ALA A 23 -0.67 9.40 -10.14
C ALA A 23 -0.70 9.73 -11.63
N ILE A 24 -1.89 9.81 -12.23
CA ILE A 24 -2.08 10.17 -13.65
C ILE A 24 -1.53 11.58 -13.90
N TYR A 25 -1.90 12.56 -13.07
CA TYR A 25 -1.46 13.94 -13.21
C TYR A 25 0.07 14.09 -13.09
N ALA A 26 0.67 13.41 -12.12
CA ALA A 26 2.11 13.42 -11.92
C ALA A 26 2.84 12.72 -13.10
N TRP A 27 2.27 11.64 -13.63
CA TRP A 27 2.80 10.93 -14.78
C TRP A 27 2.78 11.77 -16.07
N MET A 28 1.74 12.58 -16.27
CA MET A 28 1.69 13.55 -17.38
C MET A 28 2.83 14.58 -17.31
N ARG A 29 3.40 14.81 -16.12
CA ARG A 29 4.53 15.72 -15.86
C ARG A 29 5.86 14.99 -15.65
N ARG A 30 5.99 13.76 -16.15
CA ARG A 30 7.18 12.88 -16.00
C ARG A 30 8.51 13.45 -16.52
N SER A 31 8.52 14.59 -17.20
CA SER A 31 9.76 15.32 -17.50
C SER A 31 10.50 15.71 -16.22
N ASN A 32 9.76 15.93 -15.13
CA ASN A 32 10.31 16.08 -13.79
C ASN A 32 10.42 14.71 -13.09
N GLN A 33 11.59 14.44 -12.54
CA GLN A 33 11.92 13.18 -11.89
C GLN A 33 11.23 13.03 -10.53
N SER A 34 10.98 14.13 -9.82
CA SER A 34 10.16 14.11 -8.61
C SER A 34 8.70 13.78 -8.93
N ALA A 35 8.21 14.14 -10.13
CA ALA A 35 6.86 13.78 -10.56
C ALA A 35 6.72 12.27 -10.80
N ILE A 36 7.77 11.59 -11.30
CA ILE A 36 7.76 10.12 -11.42
C ILE A 36 7.69 9.46 -10.03
N ALA A 37 8.51 9.92 -9.08
CA ALA A 37 8.50 9.38 -7.72
C ALA A 37 7.13 9.59 -7.03
N LEU A 38 6.52 10.77 -7.23
CA LEU A 38 5.17 11.06 -6.74
C LEU A 38 4.12 10.15 -7.40
N ALA A 39 4.23 9.91 -8.71
CA ALA A 39 3.30 9.04 -9.42
C ALA A 39 3.33 7.61 -8.86
N VAL A 40 4.52 7.07 -8.64
CA VAL A 40 4.68 5.72 -8.06
C VAL A 40 4.18 5.68 -6.62
N LEU A 41 4.51 6.67 -5.79
CA LEU A 41 3.99 6.77 -4.42
C LEU A 41 2.46 6.79 -4.41
N ALA A 42 1.85 7.59 -5.29
CA ALA A 42 0.40 7.69 -5.37
C ALA A 42 -0.26 6.39 -5.87
N LEU A 43 0.37 5.65 -6.79
CA LEU A 43 -0.11 4.33 -7.21
C LEU A 43 -0.09 3.31 -6.08
N VAL A 44 0.99 3.30 -5.30
CA VAL A 44 1.14 2.38 -4.14
C VAL A 44 0.10 2.72 -3.06
N ILE A 45 -0.17 4.01 -2.81
CA ILE A 45 -1.25 4.42 -1.88
C ILE A 45 -2.62 4.00 -2.43
N ALA A 46 -2.86 4.16 -3.73
CA ALA A 46 -4.12 3.75 -4.35
C ALA A 46 -4.35 2.24 -4.24
N GLU A 47 -3.31 1.45 -4.52
CA GLU A 47 -3.32 0.00 -4.35
C GLU A 47 -3.67 -0.37 -2.90
N TRP A 48 -3.01 0.25 -1.92
CA TRP A 48 -3.30 0.01 -0.51
C TRP A 48 -4.75 0.34 -0.13
N CYS A 49 -5.26 1.53 -0.51
CA CYS A 49 -6.63 1.93 -0.21
C CYS A 49 -7.67 0.99 -0.82
N ILE A 50 -7.45 0.57 -2.08
CA ILE A 50 -8.35 -0.36 -2.78
C ILE A 50 -8.27 -1.76 -2.15
N GLY A 51 -7.07 -2.25 -1.86
CA GLY A 51 -6.86 -3.52 -1.18
C GLY A 51 -7.56 -3.54 0.18
N TYR A 52 -7.48 -2.46 0.95
CA TYR A 52 -8.15 -2.38 2.24
C TYR A 52 -9.67 -2.30 2.13
N ALA A 53 -10.19 -1.56 1.15
CA ALA A 53 -11.63 -1.58 0.86
C ALA A 53 -12.12 -2.99 0.52
N LEU A 54 -11.36 -3.75 -0.27
CA LEU A 54 -11.68 -5.12 -0.66
C LEU A 54 -11.54 -6.11 0.51
N GLU A 55 -10.57 -5.92 1.41
CA GLU A 55 -10.45 -6.70 2.64
C GLU A 55 -11.67 -6.51 3.55
N ILE A 56 -12.08 -5.25 3.77
CA ILE A 56 -13.26 -4.95 4.60
C ILE A 56 -14.51 -5.56 3.97
N ALA A 57 -14.64 -5.44 2.64
CA ALA A 57 -15.75 -5.98 1.88
C ALA A 57 -15.82 -7.52 1.88
N ALA A 58 -14.68 -8.22 2.00
CA ALA A 58 -14.63 -9.67 2.09
C ALA A 58 -15.25 -10.19 3.40
N VAL A 59 -16.15 -11.16 3.31
CA VAL A 59 -16.82 -11.78 4.47
C VAL A 59 -16.09 -13.01 4.97
N ASP A 60 -15.45 -13.77 4.08
CA ASP A 60 -14.70 -14.97 4.43
C ASP A 60 -13.23 -14.68 4.78
N LEU A 61 -12.64 -15.55 5.59
CA LEU A 61 -11.28 -15.39 6.10
C LEU A 61 -10.23 -15.46 4.99
N ALA A 62 -10.45 -16.32 3.99
CA ALA A 62 -9.53 -16.46 2.87
C ALA A 62 -9.45 -15.16 2.06
N GLY A 63 -10.59 -14.52 1.78
CA GLY A 63 -10.64 -13.22 1.12
C GLY A 63 -9.95 -12.12 1.92
N LYS A 64 -10.22 -12.02 3.24
CA LYS A 64 -9.54 -11.04 4.11
C LYS A 64 -8.03 -11.26 4.15
N TYR A 65 -7.60 -12.51 4.27
CA TYR A 65 -6.19 -12.87 4.30
C TYR A 65 -5.48 -12.51 2.98
N PHE A 66 -6.07 -12.84 1.84
CA PHE A 66 -5.53 -12.53 0.52
C PHE A 66 -5.38 -11.02 0.28
N TRP A 67 -6.43 -10.23 0.56
CA TRP A 67 -6.35 -8.78 0.40
C TRP A 67 -5.44 -8.12 1.44
N GLY A 68 -5.39 -8.65 2.66
CA GLY A 68 -4.44 -8.21 3.69
C GLY A 68 -3.00 -8.42 3.23
N GLN A 69 -2.70 -9.59 2.67
CA GLN A 69 -1.39 -9.90 2.08
C GLN A 69 -1.01 -8.94 0.95
N LEU A 70 -1.94 -8.63 0.05
CA LEU A 70 -1.67 -7.73 -1.07
C LEU A 70 -1.36 -6.30 -0.61
N GLN A 71 -2.12 -5.79 0.38
CA GLN A 71 -1.91 -4.46 0.96
C GLN A 71 -0.52 -4.25 1.55
N TYR A 72 0.17 -5.31 1.97
CA TYR A 72 1.54 -5.20 2.48
C TYR A 72 2.53 -4.72 1.42
N ILE A 73 2.23 -4.88 0.12
CA ILE A 73 2.98 -4.23 -0.97
C ILE A 73 2.91 -2.71 -0.77
N GLY A 74 1.70 -2.18 -0.65
CA GLY A 74 1.39 -0.81 -0.29
C GLY A 74 2.11 -0.34 0.96
N ILE A 75 1.74 -0.93 2.09
CA ILE A 75 2.20 -0.58 3.45
C ILE A 75 3.72 -0.52 3.52
N ALA A 76 4.40 -1.55 3.01
CA ALA A 76 5.84 -1.66 3.14
C ALA A 76 6.58 -0.68 2.21
N THR A 77 6.07 -0.44 0.99
CA THR A 77 6.78 0.37 -0.01
C THR A 77 6.48 1.87 0.06
N VAL A 78 5.38 2.30 0.72
CA VAL A 78 5.06 3.74 0.90
C VAL A 78 6.23 4.54 1.51
N PRO A 79 6.87 4.14 2.63
CA PRO A 79 7.98 4.90 3.21
C PRO A 79 9.18 5.05 2.26
N LEU A 80 9.47 4.00 1.47
CA LEU A 80 10.55 4.02 0.48
C LEU A 80 10.27 5.08 -0.61
N PHE A 81 9.09 5.03 -1.23
CA PHE A 81 8.75 5.96 -2.31
C PHE A 81 8.53 7.39 -1.79
N TRP A 82 8.05 7.55 -0.57
CA TRP A 82 8.00 8.85 0.10
C TRP A 82 9.41 9.44 0.24
N LEU A 83 10.39 8.65 0.70
CA LEU A 83 11.75 9.12 0.88
C LEU A 83 12.43 9.46 -0.47
N ILE A 84 12.21 8.65 -1.50
CA ILE A 84 12.69 8.94 -2.86
C ILE A 84 12.08 10.24 -3.39
N PHE A 85 10.76 10.41 -3.23
CA PHE A 85 10.06 11.62 -3.66
C PHE A 85 10.59 12.86 -2.95
N THR A 86 10.64 12.83 -1.63
CA THR A 86 11.11 13.96 -0.81
C THR A 86 12.56 14.33 -1.11
N TYR A 87 13.45 13.35 -1.29
CA TYR A 87 14.84 13.60 -1.68
C TYR A 87 14.95 14.31 -3.04
N ASN A 88 14.25 13.77 -4.06
CA ASN A 88 14.28 14.34 -5.41
C ASN A 88 13.59 15.71 -5.48
N TYR A 89 12.56 15.92 -4.67
CA TYR A 89 11.86 17.20 -4.57
C TYR A 89 12.71 18.28 -3.89
N ALA A 90 13.40 17.93 -2.80
CA ALA A 90 14.29 18.84 -2.07
C ALA A 90 15.59 19.15 -2.82
N ASN A 91 16.00 18.31 -3.78
CA ASN A 91 17.23 18.47 -4.55
C ASN A 91 16.97 18.50 -6.06
N PRO A 92 16.42 19.60 -6.61
CA PRO A 92 16.20 19.72 -8.05
C PRO A 92 17.47 19.42 -8.85
N GLY A 93 17.35 18.55 -9.87
CA GLY A 93 18.46 18.14 -10.73
C GLY A 93 19.35 17.02 -10.17
N LYS A 94 19.16 16.60 -8.92
CA LYS A 94 19.84 15.42 -8.34
C LYS A 94 18.83 14.28 -8.16
N ARG A 95 19.31 13.06 -8.36
CA ARG A 95 18.57 11.82 -8.08
C ARG A 95 19.15 11.13 -6.86
N MET A 96 18.29 10.50 -6.08
CA MET A 96 18.75 9.50 -5.13
C MET A 96 19.53 8.43 -5.89
N SER A 97 20.72 8.07 -5.37
CA SER A 97 21.54 7.03 -5.99
C SER A 97 20.77 5.71 -6.02
N HIS A 98 20.88 5.00 -7.15
CA HIS A 98 20.29 3.67 -7.30
C HIS A 98 20.76 2.71 -6.20
N ARG A 99 22.00 2.86 -5.69
CA ARG A 99 22.52 2.06 -4.57
C ARG A 99 21.72 2.25 -3.29
N TRP A 100 21.35 3.50 -2.98
CA TRP A 100 20.52 3.81 -1.82
C TRP A 100 19.08 3.35 -2.01
N MET A 101 18.53 3.48 -3.23
CA MET A 101 17.20 2.95 -3.55
C MET A 101 17.14 1.43 -3.34
N LEU A 102 18.15 0.68 -3.81
CA LEU A 102 18.22 -0.77 -3.60
C LEU A 102 18.39 -1.13 -2.13
N ALA A 103 19.29 -0.44 -1.42
CA ALA A 103 19.51 -0.69 0.01
C ALA A 103 18.25 -0.46 0.84
N LEU A 104 17.53 0.64 0.58
CA LEU A 104 16.25 0.92 1.24
C LEU A 104 15.14 -0.02 0.78
N GLY A 105 15.21 -0.54 -0.45
CA GLY A 105 14.29 -1.52 -1.01
C GLY A 105 14.39 -2.92 -0.39
N VAL A 106 15.50 -3.23 0.30
CA VAL A 106 15.63 -4.50 1.04
C VAL A 106 14.57 -4.60 2.13
N LEU A 107 14.31 -3.51 2.86
CA LEU A 107 13.34 -3.51 3.96
C LEU A 107 11.93 -3.89 3.49
N PRO A 108 11.29 -3.20 2.53
CA PRO A 108 9.96 -3.58 2.07
C PRO A 108 9.92 -4.96 1.43
N LEU A 109 10.98 -5.35 0.72
CA LEU A 109 11.06 -6.70 0.14
C LEU A 109 11.06 -7.78 1.22
N THR A 110 11.86 -7.60 2.28
CA THR A 110 11.88 -8.54 3.40
C THR A 110 10.56 -8.59 4.13
N THR A 111 9.92 -7.44 4.38
CA THR A 111 8.59 -7.37 4.99
C THR A 111 7.55 -8.12 4.15
N PHE A 112 7.53 -7.88 2.84
CA PHE A 112 6.60 -8.56 1.94
C PHE A 112 6.82 -10.08 1.91
N LEU A 113 8.08 -10.53 1.83
CA LEU A 113 8.41 -11.95 1.88
C LEU A 113 7.96 -12.60 3.19
N LEU A 114 8.20 -11.95 4.33
CA LEU A 114 7.75 -12.45 5.64
C LEU A 114 6.22 -12.58 5.71
N VAL A 115 5.48 -11.61 5.17
CA VAL A 115 4.01 -11.66 5.13
C VAL A 115 3.53 -12.83 4.26
N MET A 116 4.15 -13.03 3.11
CA MET A 116 3.85 -14.15 2.21
C MET A 116 4.16 -15.51 2.84
N THR A 117 5.27 -15.63 3.57
CA THR A 117 5.69 -16.89 4.21
C THR A 117 5.15 -17.06 5.63
N THR A 118 4.23 -16.19 6.07
CA THR A 118 3.72 -16.18 7.44
C THR A 118 3.06 -17.49 7.84
N GLU A 119 2.48 -18.23 6.89
CA GLU A 119 1.91 -19.56 7.17
C GLU A 119 2.93 -20.59 7.67
N TRP A 120 4.23 -20.38 7.37
CA TRP A 120 5.29 -21.33 7.75
C TRP A 120 5.97 -20.98 9.08
N HIS A 121 6.03 -19.69 9.44
CA HIS A 121 6.78 -19.22 10.60
C HIS A 121 5.96 -18.44 11.62
N GLY A 122 4.76 -17.95 11.28
CA GLY A 122 3.87 -17.23 12.19
C GLY A 122 4.40 -15.92 12.76
N LEU A 123 5.36 -15.26 12.09
CA LEU A 123 6.07 -14.09 12.65
C LEU A 123 5.29 -12.79 12.50
N ILE A 124 4.48 -12.67 11.44
CA ILE A 124 3.63 -11.49 11.21
C ILE A 124 2.22 -11.75 11.75
N TRP A 125 1.62 -12.88 11.37
CA TRP A 125 0.32 -13.33 11.85
C TRP A 125 0.45 -14.73 12.47
N GLY A 126 0.33 -14.82 13.80
CA GLY A 126 0.42 -16.08 14.54
C GLY A 126 -0.90 -16.85 14.54
N GLU A 127 -1.98 -16.20 14.98
CA GLU A 127 -3.34 -16.73 14.89
C GLU A 127 -4.24 -15.71 14.19
N VAL A 128 -4.98 -16.16 13.18
CA VAL A 128 -5.92 -15.32 12.43
C VAL A 128 -7.32 -15.85 12.68
N THR A 129 -8.12 -15.11 13.45
CA THR A 129 -9.52 -15.44 13.73
C THR A 129 -10.43 -14.29 13.34
N ILE A 130 -11.59 -14.60 12.75
CA ILE A 130 -12.62 -13.59 12.51
C ILE A 130 -13.41 -13.43 13.80
N THR A 131 -13.22 -12.30 14.47
CA THR A 131 -14.09 -11.91 15.58
C THR A 131 -15.16 -10.97 15.05
N ARG A 132 -16.42 -11.39 15.14
CA ARG A 132 -17.55 -10.49 14.87
C ARG A 132 -17.72 -9.57 16.07
N SER A 133 -17.30 -8.32 15.93
CA SER A 133 -17.53 -7.29 16.95
C SER A 133 -19.02 -6.98 17.03
N ALA A 134 -19.74 -7.74 17.87
CA ALA A 134 -21.11 -7.42 18.21
C ALA A 134 -21.14 -6.11 19.02
N ASN A 135 -21.80 -5.10 18.46
CA ASN A 135 -22.24 -3.85 19.11
C ASN A 135 -21.13 -2.84 19.47
N LEU A 136 -20.97 -1.82 18.62
CA LEU A 136 -20.78 -0.46 19.11
C LEU A 136 -22.17 0.18 19.13
N ALA A 137 -22.86 0.03 20.27
CA ALA A 137 -24.05 0.81 20.60
C ALA A 137 -23.66 2.28 20.84
#